data_AF-A0A9P5VDM5-F1
#
_entry.id   AF-A0A9P5VDM5-F1
#
_cell.length_a   1.000
_cell.length_b   1.000
_cell.length_c   1.000
_cell.angle_alpha   90.00
_cell.angle_beta   90.00
_cell.angle_gamma   90.00
#
_symmetry.space_group_name_H-M   'P 1'
#
loop_
_entity.id
_entity.type
_entity.pdbx_description
1 polymer ?
#
loop_
_entity_poly.entity_id
_entity_poly.type
_entity_poly.pdbx_seq_one_letter_code
_entity_poly.pdbx_strand_id
1 'polypeptide(L)'
;MLRRYEGGRDYNKRPCYDLPELARQMQTAAEERVRRLKSLCLDAPEPEIYIEPYGYDQPLGVIQSHNNTSLDAPDPLARPLMVMAQEFLESNKQVLLIMGDPGSGKTVFVRQLERELWGDYTGFNDPIPILVNLPEFGNTANDFLGQVLKSKGFNSEHIQILRHYKRRFILICDGYDEAQ
;
A
#
# COMPACT_ATOMS: atom_id res chain seq x y z
N MET A 1 -21.74 -13.36 -64.22
CA MET A 1 -20.41 -13.97 -63.94
C MET A 1 -20.15 -13.84 -62.45
N LEU A 2 -20.42 -14.89 -61.67
CA LEU A 2 -20.24 -14.90 -60.21
C LEU A 2 -18.86 -15.48 -59.90
N ARG A 3 -17.98 -14.69 -59.29
CA ARG A 3 -16.71 -15.17 -58.73
C ARG A 3 -16.93 -15.62 -57.28
N ARG A 4 -16.40 -16.81 -56.97
CA ARG A 4 -16.35 -17.42 -55.64
C ARG A 4 -15.29 -16.70 -54.81
N TYR A 5 -15.63 -16.35 -53.57
CA TYR A 5 -14.72 -15.75 -52.59
C TYR A 5 -13.99 -16.88 -51.84
N GLU A 6 -12.66 -16.96 -51.91
CA GLU A 6 -11.87 -17.90 -51.10
C GLU A 6 -11.52 -17.24 -49.77
N GLY A 7 -12.39 -17.45 -48.78
CA GLY A 7 -12.13 -17.10 -47.39
C GLY A 7 -11.28 -18.17 -46.72
N GLY A 8 -9.95 -18.04 -46.81
CA GLY A 8 -9.00 -18.86 -46.06
C GLY A 8 -8.60 -18.20 -44.73
N ARG A 9 -9.50 -18.17 -43.74
CA ARG A 9 -9.06 -18.03 -42.33
C ARG A 9 -8.97 -19.42 -41.74
N ASP A 10 -7.74 -19.88 -41.60
CA ASP A 10 -7.41 -21.13 -40.90
C ASP A 10 -7.60 -20.93 -39.39
N TYR A 11 -8.80 -21.27 -38.90
CA TYR A 11 -9.16 -21.20 -37.48
C TYR A 11 -8.46 -22.28 -36.63
N ASN A 12 -7.58 -23.12 -37.22
CA ASN A 12 -6.89 -24.20 -36.52
C ASN A 12 -5.44 -23.87 -36.09
N LYS A 13 -4.92 -22.67 -36.38
CA LYS A 13 -3.70 -22.20 -35.71
C LYS A 13 -4.06 -21.66 -34.33
N ARG A 14 -4.22 -22.55 -33.35
CA ARG A 14 -4.06 -22.14 -31.95
C ARG A 14 -2.63 -21.59 -31.84
N PRO A 15 -2.42 -20.35 -31.36
CA PRO A 15 -1.08 -19.93 -31.02
C PRO A 15 -0.58 -20.93 -29.99
N CYS A 16 0.46 -21.69 -30.32
CA CYS A 16 1.16 -22.51 -29.34
C CYS A 16 1.91 -21.52 -28.45
N TYR A 17 1.24 -21.02 -27.42
CA TYR A 17 1.93 -20.28 -26.38
C TYR A 17 2.74 -21.29 -25.59
N ASP A 18 4.06 -21.07 -25.51
CA ASP A 18 4.88 -21.68 -24.48
C ASP A 18 4.36 -21.15 -23.13
N LEU A 19 3.54 -21.95 -22.46
CA LEU A 19 2.84 -21.56 -21.22
C LEU A 19 3.83 -21.03 -20.15
N PRO A 20 5.01 -21.64 -19.92
CA PRO A 20 6.09 -21.07 -19.13
C PRO A 20 6.56 -19.66 -19.53
N GLU A 21 6.70 -19.40 -20.82
CA GLU A 21 7.12 -18.09 -21.33
C GLU A 21 6.02 -17.05 -21.13
N LEU A 22 4.78 -17.41 -21.45
CA LEU A 22 3.62 -16.54 -21.23
C LEU A 22 3.45 -16.21 -19.75
N ALA A 23 3.62 -17.19 -18.85
CA ALA A 23 3.58 -16.96 -17.41
C ALA A 23 4.68 -15.99 -16.94
N ARG A 24 5.91 -16.13 -17.45
CA ARG A 24 7.01 -15.18 -17.16
C ARG A 24 6.71 -13.77 -17.66
N GLN A 25 6.16 -13.63 -18.85
CA GLN A 25 5.78 -12.33 -19.42
C GLN A 25 4.68 -11.66 -18.59
N MET A 26 3.64 -12.42 -18.22
CA MET A 26 2.56 -11.94 -17.38
C MET A 26 3.07 -11.52 -15.99
N GLN A 27 3.90 -12.33 -15.35
CA GLN A 27 4.53 -11.99 -14.07
C GLN A 27 5.36 -10.71 -14.16
N THR A 28 6.13 -10.55 -15.24
CA THR A 28 6.94 -9.35 -15.50
C THR A 28 6.06 -8.11 -15.61
N ALA A 29 4.96 -8.18 -16.35
CA ALA A 29 4.04 -7.05 -16.50
C ALA A 29 3.39 -6.62 -15.17
N ALA A 30 3.00 -7.58 -14.32
CA ALA A 30 2.48 -7.27 -12.99
C ALA A 30 3.53 -6.60 -12.09
N GLU A 31 4.78 -7.08 -12.11
CA GLU A 31 5.88 -6.50 -11.34
C GLU A 31 6.31 -5.12 -11.87
N GLU A 32 6.21 -4.87 -13.18
CA GLU A 32 6.40 -3.52 -13.74
C GLU A 32 5.38 -2.53 -13.19
N ARG A 33 4.12 -2.96 -13.00
CA ARG A 33 3.12 -2.10 -12.35
C ARG A 33 3.49 -1.80 -10.91
N VAL A 34 4.00 -2.79 -10.16
CA VAL A 34 4.49 -2.59 -8.79
C VAL A 34 5.67 -1.62 -8.76
N ARG A 35 6.64 -1.75 -9.67
CA ARG A 35 7.77 -0.81 -9.80
C ARG A 35 7.30 0.61 -10.11
N ARG A 36 6.29 0.76 -10.97
CA ARG A 36 5.71 2.06 -11.26
C ARG A 36 5.03 2.67 -10.02
N LEU A 37 4.36 1.86 -9.20
CA LEU A 37 3.78 2.32 -7.95
C LEU A 37 4.87 2.78 -6.96
N LYS A 38 5.98 2.03 -6.84
CA LYS A 38 7.17 2.43 -6.08
C LYS A 38 7.69 3.80 -6.53
N SER A 39 7.91 3.97 -7.84
CA SER A 39 8.38 5.26 -8.40
C SER A 39 7.45 6.40 -8.01
N LEU A 40 6.14 6.24 -8.23
CA LEU A 40 5.16 7.28 -7.89
C LEU A 40 5.18 7.68 -6.41
N CYS A 41 5.41 6.73 -5.50
CA CYS A 41 5.54 7.02 -4.07
C CYS A 41 6.84 7.78 -3.77
N LEU A 42 7.97 7.33 -4.30
CA LEU A 42 9.27 7.94 -4.03
C LEU A 42 9.44 9.32 -4.70
N ASP A 43 8.82 9.52 -5.86
CA ASP A 43 8.86 10.77 -6.63
C ASP A 43 7.89 11.84 -6.08
N ALA A 44 6.92 11.46 -5.24
CA ALA A 44 6.10 12.43 -4.54
C ALA A 44 6.97 13.36 -3.68
N PRO A 45 6.55 14.61 -3.39
CA PRO A 45 7.24 15.41 -2.39
C PRO A 45 7.27 14.65 -1.06
N GLU A 46 8.37 14.77 -0.32
CA GLU A 46 8.36 14.34 1.08
C GLU A 46 7.24 15.10 1.78
N PRO A 47 6.49 14.44 2.69
CA PRO A 47 5.43 15.12 3.40
C PRO A 47 6.06 16.29 4.16
N GLU A 48 5.74 17.53 3.74
CA GLU A 48 6.17 18.73 4.44
C GLU A 48 5.59 18.68 5.86
N ILE A 49 6.45 18.40 6.83
CA ILE A 49 6.10 18.51 8.24
C ILE A 49 6.09 20.00 8.54
N TYR A 50 4.96 20.65 8.31
CA TYR A 50 4.75 22.01 8.77
C TYR A 50 4.59 21.97 10.30
N ILE A 51 5.72 22.17 10.99
CA ILE A 51 5.70 22.50 12.42
C ILE A 51 5.27 23.96 12.49
N GLU A 52 4.02 24.22 12.85
CA GLU A 52 3.58 25.59 13.16
C GLU A 52 4.55 26.18 14.20
N PRO A 53 5.14 27.37 13.99
CA PRO A 53 6.09 27.97 14.93
C PRO A 53 5.44 28.46 16.25
N TYR A 54 4.18 28.11 16.50
CA TYR A 54 3.48 28.43 17.74
C TYR A 54 3.09 27.15 18.49
N GLY A 55 3.94 26.79 19.46
CA GLY A 55 3.58 25.91 20.57
C GLY A 55 4.22 24.52 20.54
N TYR A 56 5.47 24.41 21.03
CA TYR A 56 5.86 23.21 21.78
C TYR A 56 4.93 23.12 23.02
N ASP A 57 4.42 21.98 23.45
CA ASP A 57 5.15 20.76 23.77
C ASP A 57 4.30 19.49 23.57
N GLN A 58 4.47 18.71 22.49
CA GLN A 58 4.29 17.25 22.51
C GLN A 58 5.13 16.58 21.39
N PRO A 59 6.06 15.66 21.69
CA PRO A 59 6.66 14.82 20.67
C PRO A 59 5.65 13.75 20.20
N LEU A 60 5.78 13.39 18.93
CA LEU A 60 5.04 12.36 18.19
C LEU A 60 4.52 11.19 19.06
N GLY A 61 3.20 11.13 19.22
CA GLY A 61 2.43 9.90 19.49
C GLY A 61 2.71 9.20 20.83
N VAL A 62 2.16 9.73 21.92
CA VAL A 62 1.96 8.95 23.15
C VAL A 62 0.60 8.25 23.07
N ILE A 63 0.58 6.91 23.11
CA ILE A 63 -0.65 6.19 23.50
C ILE A 63 -0.83 6.47 25.00
N GLN A 64 -1.86 7.24 25.35
CA GLN A 64 -2.19 7.51 26.74
C GLN A 64 -2.58 6.19 27.44
N SER A 65 -1.68 5.66 28.28
CA SER A 65 -2.11 4.87 29.43
C SER A 65 -2.75 5.85 30.41
N HIS A 66 -4.03 5.67 30.73
CA HIS A 66 -4.73 6.55 31.66
C HIS A 66 -4.04 6.54 33.02
N ASN A 67 -3.19 7.53 33.28
CA ASN A 67 -2.80 7.98 34.61
C ASN A 67 -2.47 9.46 34.51
N ASN A 68 -3.34 10.29 35.07
CA ASN A 68 -3.24 11.74 35.05
C ASN A 68 -1.98 12.17 35.82
N THR A 69 -0.99 12.77 35.17
CA THR A 69 -0.02 13.65 35.84
C THR A 69 0.72 14.55 34.86
N SER A 70 0.48 15.86 35.02
CA SER A 70 1.32 17.04 34.80
C SER A 70 2.25 17.14 33.57
N LEU A 71 2.16 18.30 32.92
CA LEU A 71 3.07 18.82 31.88
C LEU A 71 4.55 18.89 32.32
N ASP A 72 5.44 18.83 31.32
CA ASP A 72 6.84 19.31 31.28
C ASP A 72 8.02 18.33 31.39
N ALA A 73 7.89 17.08 30.92
CA ALA A 73 9.06 16.31 30.47
C ALA A 73 8.70 15.37 29.31
N PRO A 74 9.52 15.24 28.25
CA PRO A 74 9.42 14.08 27.38
C PRO A 74 9.60 12.84 28.26
N ASP A 75 8.60 11.96 28.25
CA ASP A 75 8.64 10.70 28.98
C ASP A 75 9.99 10.02 28.66
N PRO A 76 10.84 9.70 29.64
CA PRO A 76 12.10 9.00 29.40
C PRO A 76 11.89 7.60 28.78
N LEU A 77 10.65 7.13 28.68
CA LEU A 77 10.22 5.93 27.96
C LEU A 77 9.57 6.21 26.60
N ALA A 78 9.53 7.46 26.12
CA ALA A 78 8.99 7.82 24.82
C ALA A 78 9.83 7.15 23.71
N ARG A 79 9.29 6.08 23.13
CA ARG A 79 9.89 5.38 21.99
C ARG A 79 9.42 6.06 20.69
N PRO A 80 10.31 6.35 19.73
CA PRO A 80 9.88 6.90 18.45
C PRO A 80 8.86 5.99 17.77
N LEU A 81 7.76 6.56 17.28
CA LEU A 81 6.66 5.81 16.64
C LEU A 81 7.15 4.95 15.47
N MET A 82 8.16 5.42 14.73
CA MET A 82 8.76 4.66 13.63
C MET A 82 9.44 3.36 14.10
N VAL A 83 10.14 3.40 15.24
CA VAL A 83 10.77 2.20 15.82
C VAL A 83 9.72 1.17 16.20
N MET A 84 8.60 1.61 16.79
CA MET A 84 7.49 0.72 17.15
C MET A 84 6.82 0.10 15.93
N ALA A 85 6.68 0.86 14.84
CA ALA A 85 6.15 0.36 13.57
C ALA A 85 7.08 -0.69 12.95
N GLN A 86 8.39 -0.45 12.94
CA GLN A 86 9.39 -1.41 12.46
C GLN A 86 9.38 -2.71 13.28
N GLU A 87 9.39 -2.62 14.61
CA GLU A 87 9.29 -3.80 15.48
C GLU A 87 7.99 -4.58 15.27
N PHE A 88 6.88 -3.87 15.01
CA PHE A 88 5.62 -4.51 14.66
C PHE A 88 5.73 -5.29 13.34
N LEU A 89 6.36 -4.71 12.30
CA LEU A 89 6.55 -5.33 11.00
C LEU A 89 7.45 -6.57 11.05
N GLU A 90 8.40 -6.62 11.98
CA GLU A 90 9.26 -7.78 12.23
C GLU A 90 8.58 -8.86 13.09
N SER A 91 7.46 -8.53 13.73
CA SER A 91 6.72 -9.44 14.60
C SER A 91 5.73 -10.34 13.84
N ASN A 92 5.08 -11.25 14.56
CA ASN A 92 3.97 -12.06 14.05
C ASN A 92 2.59 -11.40 14.20
N LYS A 93 2.53 -10.15 14.69
CA LYS A 93 1.27 -9.43 14.85
C LYS A 93 0.72 -9.04 13.47
N GLN A 94 -0.60 -8.99 13.36
CA GLN A 94 -1.28 -8.72 12.07
C GLN A 94 -1.84 -7.31 11.95
N VAL A 95 -2.12 -6.66 13.09
CA VAL A 95 -2.74 -5.33 13.12
C VAL A 95 -2.02 -4.45 14.13
N LEU A 96 -1.66 -3.24 13.69
CA LEU A 96 -1.17 -2.14 14.52
C LEU A 96 -2.19 -1.00 14.42
N LEU A 97 -2.69 -0.55 15.56
CA LEU A 97 -3.57 0.60 15.63
C LEU A 97 -2.78 1.81 16.11
N ILE A 98 -2.82 2.90 15.33
CA ILE A 98 -2.20 4.18 15.67
C ILE A 98 -3.32 5.13 16.08
N MET A 99 -3.30 5.54 17.34
CA MET A 99 -4.28 6.47 17.91
C MET A 99 -3.60 7.80 18.25
N GLY A 100 -4.37 8.88 18.21
CA GLY A 100 -3.93 10.21 18.57
C GLY A 100 -5.01 11.23 18.25
N ASP A 101 -4.87 12.45 18.76
CA ASP A 101 -5.84 13.52 18.56
C ASP A 101 -5.89 14.00 17.09
N PRO A 102 -6.99 14.62 16.64
CA PRO A 102 -7.01 15.32 15.35
C PRO A 102 -5.85 16.30 15.24
N GLY A 103 -5.16 16.32 14.10
CA GLY A 103 -3.97 17.16 13.91
C GLY A 103 -2.66 16.61 14.50
N SER A 104 -2.66 15.46 15.18
CA SER A 104 -1.44 14.85 15.77
C SER A 104 -0.43 14.29 14.76
N GLY A 105 -0.63 14.51 13.45
CA GLY A 105 0.27 14.03 12.40
C GLY A 105 0.12 12.56 11.98
N LYS A 106 -0.97 11.86 12.31
CA LYS A 106 -1.18 10.44 11.92
C LYS A 106 -1.06 10.21 10.40
N THR A 107 -1.78 11.00 9.60
CA THR A 107 -1.71 10.96 8.12
C THR A 107 -0.29 11.23 7.59
N VAL A 108 0.44 12.12 8.24
CA VAL A 108 1.84 12.43 7.88
C VAL A 108 2.73 11.21 8.18
N PHE A 109 2.58 10.61 9.36
CA PHE A 109 3.31 9.42 9.76
C PHE A 109 3.07 8.24 8.81
N VAL A 110 1.81 7.93 8.47
CA VAL A 110 1.51 6.79 7.58
C VAL A 110 2.07 6.98 6.16
N ARG A 111 2.13 8.23 5.66
CA ARG A 111 2.79 8.56 4.38
C ARG A 111 4.30 8.40 4.46
N GLN A 112 4.92 8.81 5.57
CA GLN A 112 6.34 8.59 5.80
C GLN A 112 6.66 7.09 5.88
N LEU A 113 5.86 6.32 6.63
CA LEU A 113 6.02 4.88 6.74
C LEU A 113 5.85 4.18 5.37
N GLU A 114 4.87 4.58 4.57
CA GLU A 114 4.72 4.06 3.21
C GLU A 114 5.98 4.30 2.36
N ARG A 115 6.53 5.52 2.40
CA ARG A 115 7.75 5.88 1.67
C ARG A 115 8.96 5.05 2.12
N GLU A 116 9.16 4.88 3.42
CA GLU A 116 10.26 4.06 3.97
C GLU A 116 10.15 2.60 3.49
N LEU A 117 8.95 2.02 3.58
CA LEU A 117 8.70 0.65 3.11
C LEU A 117 8.92 0.49 1.60
N TRP A 118 8.57 1.48 0.80
CA TRP A 118 8.91 1.46 -0.63
C TRP A 118 10.40 1.65 -0.90
N GLY A 119 11.10 2.42 -0.07
CA GLY A 119 12.56 2.55 -0.10
C GLY A 119 13.23 1.18 0.05
N ASP A 120 12.82 0.44 1.06
CA ASP A 120 13.36 -0.87 1.41
C ASP A 120 12.86 -2.01 0.50
N TYR A 121 11.75 -1.83 -0.22
CA TYR A 121 11.19 -2.85 -1.11
C TYR A 121 12.19 -3.27 -2.21
N THR A 122 12.65 -4.53 -2.17
CA THR A 122 13.63 -5.11 -3.11
C THR A 122 12.99 -5.96 -4.22
N GLY A 123 11.75 -6.41 -4.06
CA GLY A 123 11.00 -7.06 -5.14
C GLY A 123 10.11 -8.23 -4.71
N PHE A 124 10.16 -9.31 -5.50
CA PHE A 124 9.15 -10.37 -5.55
C PHE A 124 8.91 -11.15 -4.24
N ASN A 125 9.83 -11.11 -3.28
CA ASN A 125 9.66 -11.77 -1.99
C ASN A 125 9.14 -10.84 -0.90
N ASP A 126 9.25 -9.54 -1.10
CA ASP A 126 8.84 -8.53 -0.13
C ASP A 126 7.34 -8.28 -0.22
N PRO A 127 6.69 -7.98 0.91
CA PRO A 127 5.33 -7.48 0.90
C PRO A 127 5.24 -6.14 0.16
N ILE A 128 4.18 -5.97 -0.62
CA ILE A 128 3.92 -4.73 -1.33
C ILE A 128 3.23 -3.74 -0.36
N PRO A 129 3.83 -2.57 -0.05
CA PRO A 129 3.21 -1.56 0.79
C PRO A 129 2.11 -0.83 0.01
N ILE A 130 0.93 -0.66 0.59
CA ILE A 130 -0.17 0.06 -0.05
C ILE A 130 -0.83 0.97 0.99
N LEU A 131 -0.70 2.30 0.83
CA LEU A 131 -1.51 3.26 1.55
C LEU A 131 -2.93 3.31 0.99
N VAL A 132 -3.90 3.17 1.89
CA VAL A 132 -5.33 3.15 1.62
C VAL A 132 -6.00 4.24 2.43
N ASN A 133 -6.66 5.17 1.74
CA ASN A 133 -7.57 6.13 2.37
C ASN A 133 -8.93 5.44 2.52
N LEU A 134 -9.23 4.92 3.72
CA LEU A 134 -10.42 4.08 3.95
C LEU A 134 -11.75 4.73 3.54
N PRO A 135 -11.98 6.04 3.76
CA PRO A 135 -13.20 6.72 3.33
C PRO A 135 -13.49 6.63 1.83
N GLU A 136 -12.46 6.44 0.97
CA GLU A 136 -12.64 6.32 -0.47
C GLU A 136 -13.32 5.01 -0.89
N PHE A 137 -13.31 3.98 -0.03
CA PHE A 137 -13.72 2.63 -0.40
C PHE A 137 -15.02 2.15 0.28
N GLY A 138 -15.55 2.93 1.22
CA GLY A 138 -16.83 2.69 1.91
C GLY A 138 -17.05 1.24 2.38
N ASN A 139 -18.31 0.86 2.59
CA ASN A 139 -18.67 -0.49 3.00
C ASN A 139 -18.80 -1.44 1.79
N THR A 140 -17.70 -1.71 1.09
CA THR A 140 -17.70 -2.64 -0.04
C THR A 140 -17.25 -4.04 0.39
N ALA A 141 -18.19 -4.86 0.85
CA ALA A 141 -17.92 -6.18 1.43
C ALA A 141 -17.25 -7.19 0.49
N ASN A 142 -17.35 -6.99 -0.84
CA ASN A 142 -16.80 -7.90 -1.83
C ASN A 142 -15.54 -7.31 -2.49
N ASP A 143 -14.40 -7.98 -2.26
CA ASP A 143 -13.10 -7.71 -2.89
C ASP A 143 -12.51 -6.31 -2.66
N PHE A 144 -12.40 -5.91 -1.39
CA PHE A 144 -11.76 -4.66 -0.97
C PHE A 144 -10.38 -4.46 -1.59
N LEU A 145 -9.49 -5.46 -1.47
CA LEU A 145 -8.13 -5.36 -2.01
C LEU A 145 -8.11 -5.21 -3.53
N GLY A 146 -8.99 -5.90 -4.27
CA GLY A 146 -9.10 -5.73 -5.71
C GLY A 146 -9.50 -4.31 -6.12
N GLN A 147 -10.36 -3.65 -5.35
CA GLN A 147 -10.76 -2.26 -5.60
C GLN A 147 -9.64 -1.27 -5.28
N VAL A 148 -8.95 -1.46 -4.16
CA VAL A 148 -7.75 -0.70 -3.81
C VAL A 148 -6.69 -0.84 -4.91
N LEU A 149 -6.42 -2.05 -5.39
CA LEU A 149 -5.45 -2.23 -6.47
C LEU A 149 -5.92 -1.57 -7.78
N LYS A 150 -7.21 -1.61 -8.11
CA LYS A 150 -7.75 -0.89 -9.27
C LYS A 150 -7.57 0.63 -9.16
N SER A 151 -7.81 1.23 -8.00
CA SER A 151 -7.57 2.67 -7.79
C SER A 151 -6.08 3.03 -7.92
N LYS A 152 -5.19 2.10 -7.54
CA LYS A 152 -3.75 2.18 -7.79
C LYS A 152 -3.36 1.76 -9.23
N GLY A 153 -4.31 1.67 -10.15
CA GLY A 153 -4.13 1.45 -11.60
C GLY A 153 -3.71 0.03 -12.01
N PHE A 154 -3.96 -0.97 -11.16
CA PHE A 154 -3.85 -2.37 -11.57
C PHE A 154 -5.12 -2.79 -12.34
N ASN A 155 -4.93 -3.47 -13.47
CA ASN A 155 -6.04 -4.08 -14.20
C ASN A 155 -6.37 -5.48 -13.62
N SER A 156 -7.45 -6.09 -14.10
CA SER A 156 -7.89 -7.41 -13.61
C SER A 156 -6.84 -8.51 -13.82
N GLU A 157 -6.06 -8.45 -14.89
CA GLU A 157 -4.99 -9.43 -15.17
C GLU A 157 -3.86 -9.31 -14.15
N HIS A 158 -3.37 -8.11 -13.88
CA HIS A 158 -2.36 -7.86 -12.84
C HIS A 158 -2.85 -8.41 -11.49
N ILE A 159 -4.09 -8.13 -11.10
CA ILE A 159 -4.67 -8.60 -9.82
C ILE A 159 -4.72 -10.13 -9.78
N GLN A 160 -5.11 -10.78 -10.87
CA GLN A 160 -5.15 -12.23 -10.94
C GLN A 160 -3.75 -12.85 -10.84
N ILE A 161 -2.74 -12.22 -11.46
CA ILE A 161 -1.33 -12.62 -11.36
C ILE A 161 -0.86 -12.50 -9.90
N LEU A 162 -1.07 -11.34 -9.25
CA LEU A 162 -0.68 -11.13 -7.86
C LEU A 162 -1.32 -12.16 -6.92
N ARG A 163 -2.59 -12.53 -7.15
CA ARG A 163 -3.28 -13.61 -6.42
C ARG A 163 -2.69 -14.99 -6.70
N HIS A 164 -2.44 -15.31 -7.97
CA HIS A 164 -1.91 -16.61 -8.38
C HIS A 164 -0.54 -16.86 -7.75
N TYR A 165 0.33 -15.85 -7.76
CA TYR A 165 1.66 -15.89 -7.14
C TYR A 165 1.66 -15.62 -5.63
N LYS A 166 0.49 -15.47 -5.01
CA LYS A 166 0.32 -15.25 -3.56
C LYS A 166 1.20 -14.12 -3.02
N ARG A 167 1.27 -13.00 -3.75
CA ARG A 167 2.02 -11.81 -3.32
C ARG A 167 1.44 -11.31 -1.98
N ARG A 168 2.34 -10.91 -1.08
CA ARG A 168 1.98 -10.38 0.24
C ARG A 168 1.82 -8.87 0.15
N PHE A 169 0.99 -8.31 1.02
CA PHE A 169 0.73 -6.87 1.09
C PHE A 169 0.86 -6.39 2.53
N ILE A 170 1.36 -5.17 2.70
CA ILE A 170 1.23 -4.40 3.94
C ILE A 170 0.21 -3.30 3.63
N LEU A 171 -0.97 -3.38 4.26
CA LEU A 171 -1.99 -2.36 4.12
C LEU A 171 -1.80 -1.31 5.20
N ILE A 172 -1.56 -0.08 4.76
CA ILE A 172 -1.45 1.08 5.63
C ILE A 172 -2.75 1.84 5.46
N CYS A 173 -3.58 1.87 6.49
CA CYS A 173 -4.93 2.42 6.39
C CYS A 173 -5.00 3.77 7.11
N ASP A 174 -5.55 4.78 6.44
CA ASP A 174 -5.80 6.12 6.99
C ASP A 174 -7.30 6.45 6.94
N GLY A 175 -7.75 7.33 7.85
CA GLY A 175 -9.16 7.76 7.94
C GLY A 175 -10.13 6.69 8.43
N TYR A 176 -9.74 5.85 9.41
CA TYR A 176 -10.61 4.79 9.93
C TYR A 176 -11.88 5.33 10.60
N ASP A 177 -11.77 6.44 11.33
CA ASP A 177 -12.88 7.14 12.00
C ASP A 177 -13.84 7.81 11.00
N GLU A 178 -13.37 8.09 9.80
CA GLU A 178 -14.15 8.68 8.70
C GLU A 178 -14.83 7.63 7.82
N ALA A 179 -14.45 6.35 7.95
CA ALA A 179 -15.05 5.25 7.20
C ALA A 179 -16.39 4.81 7.86
N GLN A 180 -17.53 5.09 7.21
CA GLN A 180 -18.88 4.73 7.66
C GLN A 180 -19.56 3.73 6.72
#